data_AF-A0A651GDP1-F1
#
_entry.id   AF-A0A651GDP1-F1
#
_cell.length_a   1.000
_cell.length_b   1.000
_cell.length_c   1.000
_cell.angle_alpha   90.00
_cell.angle_beta   90.00
_cell.angle_gamma   90.00
#
_symmetry.space_group_name_H-M   'P 1'
#
loop_
_entity.id
_entity.type
_entity.pdbx_description
1 polymer ?
#
loop_
_entity_poly.entity_id
_entity_poly.type
_entity_poly.pdbx_seq_one_letter_code
_entity_poly.pdbx_strand_id
1 'polypeptide(L)'
;MRSIPKPDELLALHDITAELFATLKGWFDVADEVTISLADIDAAVEELGDPVLIAAMAMRKLQALRLLAQPGVRTTTDVVVTIVQDLDRALLQAPSMWLKRTAAATDWDAEFAALVDDDAEDAETSTAAPGAADAAESATGTAADDDPAVTRFRELHAGLHRALRAVITASEGEIRVLV
;
A
#
# COMPACT_ATOMS: atom_id res chain seq x y z
N MET A 1 18.06 -18.32 -25.30
CA MET A 1 17.92 -17.21 -24.32
C MET A 1 18.79 -17.54 -23.11
N ARG A 2 19.74 -16.69 -22.74
CA ARG A 2 20.63 -16.94 -21.58
C ARG A 2 19.82 -16.83 -20.29
N SER A 3 19.86 -17.86 -19.46
CA SER A 3 19.26 -17.84 -18.14
C SER A 3 20.23 -17.27 -17.12
N ILE A 4 19.73 -16.46 -16.21
CA ILE A 4 20.47 -15.88 -15.08
C ILE A 4 19.74 -16.24 -13.78
N PRO A 5 20.46 -16.35 -12.65
CA PRO A 5 19.81 -16.58 -11.36
C PRO A 5 18.94 -15.40 -10.98
N LYS A 6 17.86 -15.66 -10.24
CA LYS A 6 17.08 -14.60 -9.59
C LYS A 6 17.93 -13.83 -8.58
N PRO A 7 17.91 -12.48 -8.61
CA PRO A 7 18.48 -11.67 -7.54
C PRO A 7 17.78 -11.92 -6.20
N ASP A 8 18.51 -11.77 -5.10
CA ASP A 8 17.98 -11.96 -3.75
C ASP A 8 16.80 -11.02 -3.46
N GLU A 9 16.83 -9.79 -4.00
CA GLU A 9 15.74 -8.83 -3.86
C GLU A 9 14.45 -9.31 -4.55
N LEU A 10 14.56 -10.02 -5.69
CA LEU A 10 13.40 -10.62 -6.34
C LEU A 10 12.83 -11.78 -5.49
N LEU A 11 13.69 -12.59 -4.88
CA LEU A 11 13.25 -13.67 -3.99
C LEU A 11 12.58 -13.11 -2.73
N ALA A 12 13.11 -12.02 -2.17
CA ALA A 12 12.55 -11.32 -1.02
C ALA A 12 11.13 -10.79 -1.26
N LEU A 13 10.72 -10.62 -2.53
CA LEU A 13 9.34 -10.25 -2.85
C LEU A 13 8.32 -11.28 -2.38
N HIS A 14 8.71 -12.54 -2.13
CA HIS A 14 7.77 -13.56 -1.65
C HIS A 14 7.04 -13.16 -0.37
N ASP A 15 7.77 -12.59 0.60
CA ASP A 15 7.21 -12.16 1.87
C ASP A 15 6.65 -10.73 1.79
N ILE A 16 7.33 -9.83 1.07
CA ILE A 16 6.87 -8.45 0.86
C ILE A 16 5.48 -8.43 0.21
N THR A 17 5.26 -9.27 -0.81
CA THR A 17 3.96 -9.35 -1.49
C THR A 17 2.87 -9.95 -0.61
N ALA A 18 3.22 -10.88 0.30
CA ALA A 18 2.26 -11.43 1.25
C ALA A 18 1.78 -10.38 2.25
N GLU A 19 2.69 -9.55 2.76
CA GLU A 19 2.35 -8.47 3.69
C GLU A 19 1.55 -7.36 3.01
N LEU A 20 1.96 -6.90 1.82
CA LEU A 20 1.19 -5.93 1.03
C LEU A 20 -0.22 -6.45 0.69
N PHE A 21 -0.35 -7.74 0.38
CA PHE A 21 -1.65 -8.36 0.11
C PHE A 21 -2.55 -8.30 1.34
N ALA A 22 -2.02 -8.64 2.51
CA ALA A 22 -2.77 -8.59 3.76
C ALA A 22 -3.18 -7.15 4.12
N THR A 23 -2.28 -6.18 3.95
CA THR A 23 -2.57 -4.77 4.22
C THR A 23 -3.66 -4.24 3.30
N LEU A 24 -3.57 -4.48 1.98
CA LEU A 24 -4.62 -4.06 1.04
C LEU A 24 -5.96 -4.72 1.35
N LYS A 25 -5.95 -6.02 1.67
CA LYS A 25 -7.17 -6.74 2.03
C LYS A 25 -7.85 -6.11 3.24
N GLY A 26 -7.09 -5.78 4.29
CA GLY A 26 -7.60 -5.13 5.50
C GLY A 26 -8.07 -3.69 5.27
N TRP A 27 -7.27 -2.87 4.59
CA TRP A 27 -7.60 -1.46 4.34
C TRP A 27 -8.84 -1.28 3.49
N PHE A 28 -9.05 -2.15 2.50
CA PHE A 28 -10.15 -2.01 1.55
C PHE A 28 -11.30 -2.99 1.81
N ASP A 29 -11.20 -3.84 2.83
CA ASP A 29 -12.19 -4.89 3.13
C ASP A 29 -12.53 -5.71 1.87
N VAL A 30 -11.48 -6.14 1.16
CA VAL A 30 -11.64 -6.84 -0.12
C VAL A 30 -12.15 -8.26 0.14
N ALA A 31 -13.28 -8.61 -0.48
CA ALA A 31 -13.87 -9.93 -0.40
C ALA A 31 -12.91 -11.04 -0.91
N ASP A 32 -13.15 -12.28 -0.48
CA ASP A 32 -12.38 -13.45 -0.93
C ASP A 32 -12.55 -13.75 -2.42
N GLU A 33 -13.67 -13.30 -3.00
CA GLU A 33 -14.00 -13.45 -4.40
C GLU A 33 -14.38 -12.09 -4.99
N VAL A 34 -13.77 -11.76 -6.13
CA VAL A 34 -14.04 -10.53 -6.88
C VAL A 34 -14.31 -10.92 -8.32
N THR A 35 -15.49 -10.55 -8.82
CA THR A 35 -15.90 -10.81 -10.21
C THR A 35 -15.51 -9.63 -11.09
N ILE A 36 -14.85 -9.89 -12.22
CA ILE A 36 -14.54 -8.88 -13.23
C ILE A 36 -15.50 -9.09 -14.40
N SER A 37 -16.24 -8.06 -14.78
CA SER A 37 -17.13 -8.11 -15.93
C SER A 37 -16.33 -7.94 -17.22
N LEU A 38 -16.55 -8.84 -18.20
CA LEU A 38 -16.02 -8.71 -19.55
C LEU A 38 -17.13 -8.45 -20.58
N ALA A 39 -18.28 -7.96 -20.12
CA ALA A 39 -19.47 -7.77 -20.95
C ALA A 39 -19.34 -6.57 -21.91
N ASP A 40 -18.61 -5.52 -21.50
CA ASP A 40 -18.37 -4.30 -22.27
C ASP A 40 -16.92 -3.84 -22.06
N ILE A 41 -16.31 -3.23 -23.08
CA ILE A 41 -14.95 -2.68 -23.01
C ILE A 41 -14.93 -1.43 -22.11
N ASP A 42 -16.01 -0.66 -22.08
CA ASP A 42 -16.12 0.59 -21.33
C ASP A 42 -16.57 0.37 -19.87
N ALA A 43 -16.91 -0.86 -19.48
CA ALA A 43 -17.20 -1.23 -18.08
C ALA A 43 -16.04 -0.87 -17.13
N ALA A 44 -14.81 -0.84 -17.67
CA ALA A 44 -13.61 -0.48 -16.93
C ALA A 44 -13.63 0.96 -16.36
N VAL A 45 -14.42 1.89 -16.89
CA VAL A 45 -14.43 3.28 -16.40
C VAL A 45 -15.02 3.38 -14.99
N GLU A 46 -16.14 2.71 -14.76
CA GLU A 46 -16.79 2.66 -13.44
C GLU A 46 -15.99 1.76 -12.49
N GLU A 47 -15.55 0.61 -12.98
CA GLU A 47 -14.78 -0.38 -12.24
C GLU A 47 -13.40 0.13 -11.78
N LEU A 48 -12.65 0.82 -12.65
CA LEU A 48 -11.34 1.39 -12.30
C LEU A 48 -11.44 2.72 -11.53
N GLY A 49 -12.66 3.18 -11.23
CA GLY A 49 -12.93 4.28 -10.30
C GLY A 49 -13.15 3.81 -8.86
N ASP A 50 -13.53 2.54 -8.65
CA ASP A 50 -13.79 1.97 -7.33
C ASP A 50 -12.48 1.59 -6.60
N PRO A 51 -12.16 2.20 -5.44
CA PRO A 51 -10.99 1.85 -4.67
C PRO A 51 -10.91 0.37 -4.28
N VAL A 52 -12.05 -0.29 -4.03
CA VAL A 52 -12.07 -1.72 -3.64
C VAL A 52 -11.64 -2.59 -4.82
N LEU A 53 -12.18 -2.35 -6.00
CA LEU A 53 -11.80 -3.09 -7.20
C LEU A 53 -10.36 -2.80 -7.64
N ILE A 54 -9.89 -1.54 -7.54
CA ILE A 54 -8.48 -1.20 -7.76
C ILE A 54 -7.57 -2.01 -6.81
N ALA A 55 -7.91 -2.07 -5.52
CA ALA A 55 -7.17 -2.85 -4.54
C ALA A 55 -7.21 -4.36 -4.87
N ALA A 56 -8.35 -4.90 -5.28
CA ALA A 56 -8.49 -6.29 -5.69
C ALA A 56 -7.62 -6.64 -6.92
N MET A 57 -7.58 -5.76 -7.93
CA MET A 57 -6.72 -5.93 -9.10
C MET A 57 -5.23 -5.89 -8.72
N ALA A 58 -4.83 -4.96 -7.83
CA ALA A 58 -3.48 -4.91 -7.29
C ALA A 58 -3.13 -6.19 -6.51
N MET A 59 -4.04 -6.67 -5.66
CA MET A 59 -3.90 -7.95 -4.95
C MET A 59 -3.69 -9.13 -5.90
N ARG A 60 -4.40 -9.16 -7.03
CA ARG A 60 -4.20 -10.19 -8.07
C ARG A 60 -2.80 -10.14 -8.68
N LYS A 61 -2.24 -8.95 -8.88
CA LYS A 61 -0.87 -8.75 -9.36
C LYS A 61 0.17 -9.12 -8.29
N LEU A 62 -0.09 -8.83 -7.02
CA LEU A 62 0.75 -9.27 -5.90
C LEU A 62 0.81 -10.80 -5.80
N GLN A 63 -0.31 -11.50 -5.99
CA GLN A 63 -0.34 -12.97 -6.04
C GLN A 63 0.56 -13.52 -7.16
N ALA A 64 0.46 -12.93 -8.36
CA ALA A 64 1.30 -13.33 -9.49
C ALA A 64 2.78 -13.08 -9.19
N LEU A 65 3.12 -11.90 -8.67
CA LEU A 65 4.49 -11.55 -8.31
C LEU A 65 5.06 -12.46 -7.21
N ARG A 66 4.23 -12.82 -6.22
CA ARG A 66 4.60 -13.76 -5.15
C ARG A 66 4.97 -15.14 -5.69
N LEU A 67 4.22 -15.63 -6.68
CA LEU A 67 4.53 -16.88 -7.36
C LEU A 67 5.85 -16.77 -8.12
N LEU A 68 6.04 -15.68 -8.87
CA LEU A 68 7.26 -15.44 -9.64
C LEU A 68 8.50 -15.22 -8.75
N ALA A 69 8.33 -14.79 -7.50
CA ALA A 69 9.40 -14.65 -6.53
C ALA A 69 9.91 -15.99 -5.96
N GLN A 70 9.19 -17.11 -6.16
CA GLN A 70 9.61 -18.40 -5.59
C GLN A 70 10.83 -19.00 -6.31
N PRO A 71 11.75 -19.67 -5.59
CA PRO A 71 12.83 -20.43 -6.22
C PRO A 71 12.29 -21.45 -7.23
N GLY A 72 12.94 -21.56 -8.40
CA GLY A 72 12.58 -22.55 -9.43
C GLY A 72 11.40 -22.18 -10.34
N VAL A 73 10.63 -21.13 -10.02
CA VAL A 73 9.59 -20.62 -10.93
C VAL A 73 10.24 -19.78 -12.04
N ARG A 74 10.20 -20.25 -13.28
CA ARG A 74 10.81 -19.51 -14.40
C ARG A 74 9.98 -18.26 -14.73
N THR A 75 10.65 -17.13 -14.90
CA THR A 75 10.03 -15.89 -15.36
C THR A 75 11.00 -15.13 -16.27
N THR A 76 10.59 -13.99 -16.82
CA THR A 76 11.42 -13.11 -17.64
C THR A 76 11.47 -11.70 -17.06
N THR A 77 12.53 -10.98 -17.38
CA THR A 77 12.75 -9.60 -16.91
C THR A 77 11.53 -8.70 -17.18
N ASP A 78 10.99 -8.75 -18.40
CA ASP A 78 9.86 -7.94 -18.85
C ASP A 78 8.58 -8.24 -18.06
N VAL A 79 8.29 -9.51 -17.76
CA VAL A 79 7.13 -9.90 -16.95
C VAL A 79 7.22 -9.29 -15.55
N VAL A 80 8.39 -9.34 -14.91
CA VAL A 80 8.59 -8.73 -13.59
C VAL A 80 8.43 -7.22 -13.67
N VAL A 81 9.05 -6.57 -14.65
CA VAL A 81 8.97 -5.11 -14.86
C VAL A 81 7.52 -4.68 -15.04
N THR A 82 6.77 -5.32 -15.93
CA THR A 82 5.37 -4.98 -16.21
C THR A 82 4.49 -5.14 -14.97
N ILE A 83 4.63 -6.24 -14.21
CA ILE A 83 3.81 -6.45 -13.01
C ILE A 83 4.12 -5.38 -11.95
N VAL A 84 5.40 -5.03 -11.75
CA VAL A 84 5.78 -3.98 -10.77
C VAL A 84 5.26 -2.62 -11.21
N GLN A 85 5.33 -2.28 -12.51
CA GLN A 85 4.79 -1.02 -13.04
C GLN A 85 3.28 -0.92 -12.90
N ASP A 86 2.55 -2.01 -13.20
CA ASP A 86 1.09 -2.07 -13.02
C ASP A 86 0.70 -1.84 -11.55
N LEU A 87 1.49 -2.38 -10.61
CA LEU A 87 1.29 -2.21 -9.17
C LEU A 87 1.57 -0.79 -8.69
N ASP A 88 2.55 -0.10 -9.28
CA ASP A 88 3.11 1.13 -8.74
C ASP A 88 2.06 2.22 -8.56
N ARG A 89 1.20 2.41 -9.57
CA ARG A 89 0.13 3.41 -9.49
C ARG A 89 -0.90 3.08 -8.41
N ALA A 90 -1.30 1.82 -8.29
CA ALA A 90 -2.28 1.40 -7.29
C ALA A 90 -1.72 1.53 -5.87
N LEU A 91 -0.49 1.05 -5.64
CA LEU A 91 0.16 1.11 -4.33
C LEU A 91 0.48 2.55 -3.91
N LEU A 92 0.91 3.41 -4.84
CA LEU A 92 1.18 4.82 -4.53
C LEU A 92 -0.08 5.56 -4.03
N GLN A 93 -1.23 5.25 -4.61
CA GLN A 93 -2.50 5.91 -4.28
C GLN A 93 -3.22 5.28 -3.08
N ALA A 94 -2.98 4.00 -2.80
CA ALA A 94 -3.70 3.21 -1.80
C ALA A 94 -3.78 3.88 -0.40
N PRO A 95 -2.69 4.41 0.20
CA PRO A 95 -2.78 5.05 1.51
C PRO A 95 -3.73 6.26 1.50
N SER A 96 -3.69 7.07 0.45
CA SER A 96 -4.56 8.24 0.34
C SER A 96 -6.04 7.86 0.13
N MET A 97 -6.30 6.79 -0.64
CA MET A 97 -7.66 6.27 -0.86
C MET A 97 -8.23 5.68 0.43
N TRP A 98 -7.41 4.93 1.17
CA TRP A 98 -7.79 4.38 2.46
C TRP A 98 -8.12 5.50 3.48
N LEU A 99 -7.23 6.47 3.68
CA LEU A 99 -7.47 7.58 4.61
C LEU A 99 -8.75 8.36 4.26
N LYS A 100 -8.99 8.65 2.97
CA LYS A 100 -10.24 9.30 2.52
C LYS A 100 -11.47 8.48 2.87
N ARG A 101 -11.42 7.17 2.66
CA ARG A 101 -12.52 6.25 2.99
C ARG A 101 -12.77 6.19 4.49
N THR A 102 -11.71 6.03 5.29
CA THR A 102 -11.79 6.00 6.74
C THR A 102 -12.37 7.30 7.27
N ALA A 103 -11.85 8.45 6.84
CA ALA A 103 -12.36 9.76 7.25
C ALA A 103 -13.83 9.99 6.88
N ALA A 104 -14.29 9.43 5.76
CA ALA A 104 -15.70 9.51 5.36
C ALA A 104 -16.62 8.57 6.17
N ALA A 105 -16.07 7.50 6.74
CA ALA A 105 -16.82 6.52 7.53
C ALA A 105 -16.80 6.83 9.05
N THR A 106 -15.85 7.64 9.52
CA THR A 106 -15.72 8.04 10.93
C THR A 106 -16.83 8.99 11.35
N ASP A 107 -17.43 8.71 12.51
CA ASP A 107 -18.32 9.64 13.21
C ASP A 107 -17.49 10.67 13.98
N TRP A 108 -17.20 11.80 13.33
CA TRP A 108 -16.36 12.84 13.91
C TRP A 108 -16.97 13.53 15.13
N ASP A 109 -18.30 13.52 15.28
CA ASP A 109 -18.94 14.10 16.47
C ASP A 109 -18.63 13.24 17.70
N ALA A 110 -18.68 11.91 17.55
CA ALA A 110 -18.34 10.97 18.62
C ALA A 110 -16.84 11.01 18.96
N GLU A 111 -15.96 11.01 17.94
CA GLU A 111 -14.51 11.10 18.16
C GLU A 111 -14.11 12.42 18.85
N PHE A 112 -14.72 13.54 18.45
CA PHE A 112 -14.48 14.83 19.08
C PHE A 112 -14.98 14.87 20.53
N ALA A 113 -16.15 14.30 20.80
CA ALA A 113 -16.68 14.20 22.16
C ALA A 113 -15.74 13.39 23.07
N ALA A 114 -15.24 12.24 22.59
CA ALA A 114 -14.30 11.41 23.35
C ALA A 114 -13.01 12.17 23.71
N LEU A 115 -12.47 12.98 22.78
CA LEU A 115 -11.26 13.77 23.04
C LEU A 115 -11.48 14.84 24.12
N VAL A 116 -12.65 15.50 24.09
CA VAL A 116 -13.01 16.53 25.08
C VAL A 116 -13.24 15.91 26.48
N ASP A 117 -13.79 14.71 26.54
CA ASP A 117 -13.98 13.99 27.80
C ASP A 117 -12.65 13.50 28.39
N ASP A 118 -11.72 12.98 27.57
CA ASP A 118 -10.36 12.60 28.01
C ASP A 118 -9.59 13.81 28.60
N ASP A 119 -9.68 14.98 27.96
CA ASP A 119 -9.08 16.23 28.48
C ASP A 119 -9.75 16.70 29.80
N ALA A 120 -11.01 16.32 30.05
CA ALA A 120 -11.74 16.66 31.28
C ALA A 120 -11.38 15.75 32.47
N GLU A 121 -11.02 14.49 32.22
CA GLU A 121 -10.55 13.56 33.27
C GLU A 121 -9.14 13.93 33.78
N ASP A 122 -8.28 14.50 32.92
CA ASP A 122 -6.97 15.03 33.33
C ASP A 122 -7.06 16.38 34.08
N ALA A 123 -8.19 17.07 34.00
CA ALA A 123 -8.40 18.36 34.64
C ALA A 123 -8.74 18.28 36.14
N GLU A 124 -9.16 17.12 36.67
CA GLU A 124 -9.53 16.99 38.10
C GLU A 124 -8.34 17.07 39.08
N THR A 125 -7.09 17.13 38.59
CA THR A 125 -5.89 17.34 39.44
C THR A 125 -5.17 18.67 39.19
N SER A 126 -5.66 19.55 38.30
CA SER A 126 -4.97 20.82 37.98
C SER A 126 -5.86 22.04 38.20
N THR A 127 -5.94 22.51 39.45
CA THR A 127 -6.37 23.87 39.75
C THR A 127 -5.26 24.87 39.38
N ALA A 128 -5.06 25.12 38.08
CA ALA A 128 -4.33 26.28 37.60
C ALA A 128 -4.89 26.71 36.23
N ALA A 129 -5.54 27.88 36.21
CA ALA A 129 -6.08 28.48 34.99
C ALA A 129 -4.96 28.70 33.96
N PRO A 130 -5.12 28.30 32.68
CA PRO A 130 -4.14 28.60 31.67
C PRO A 130 -4.35 30.03 31.16
N GLY A 131 -3.31 30.86 31.33
CA GLY A 131 -3.20 32.16 30.68
C GLY A 131 -3.06 31.97 29.17
N ALA A 132 -3.81 32.78 28.42
CA ALA A 132 -3.72 32.88 26.98
C ALA A 132 -2.34 33.43 26.55
N ALA A 133 -1.40 32.55 26.27
CA ALA A 133 -0.24 32.84 25.43
C ALA A 133 0.37 31.51 24.96
N ASP A 134 0.61 31.44 23.65
CA ASP A 134 1.53 30.49 23.01
C ASP A 134 1.01 29.12 22.53
N ALA A 135 -0.13 29.11 21.82
CA ALA A 135 -0.55 27.98 20.99
C ALA A 135 -0.49 28.30 19.47
N ALA A 136 0.48 29.11 19.06
CA ALA A 136 0.66 29.53 17.67
C ALA A 136 2.07 29.20 17.14
N GLU A 137 2.64 28.05 17.51
CA GLU A 137 3.86 27.58 16.87
C GLU A 137 4.02 26.05 16.93
N SER A 138 3.16 25.31 16.21
CA SER A 138 3.47 24.02 15.57
C SER A 138 2.21 23.43 14.91
N ALA A 139 1.76 24.02 13.81
CA ALA A 139 0.70 23.45 12.96
C ALA A 139 1.21 23.19 11.52
N THR A 140 2.52 22.99 11.38
CA THR A 140 3.20 22.71 10.09
C THR A 140 4.05 21.44 10.10
N GLY A 141 3.82 20.50 11.04
CA GLY A 141 4.57 19.25 11.16
C GLY A 141 3.70 17.99 11.10
N THR A 142 3.83 17.23 10.00
CA THR A 142 3.95 15.75 9.96
C THR A 142 2.93 14.83 10.68
N ALA A 143 1.78 15.26 11.19
CA ALA A 143 0.82 14.32 11.81
C ALA A 143 0.32 13.20 10.87
N ALA A 144 0.32 13.44 9.54
CA ALA A 144 0.00 12.40 8.54
C ALA A 144 1.17 11.44 8.22
N ASP A 145 2.36 11.70 8.75
CA ASP A 145 3.59 10.93 8.50
C ASP A 145 3.91 9.89 9.58
N ASP A 146 3.11 9.81 10.65
CA ASP A 146 3.40 8.97 11.82
C ASP A 146 2.55 7.69 11.94
N ASP A 147 1.63 7.40 11.00
CA ASP A 147 0.93 6.11 11.03
C ASP A 147 1.93 4.96 10.72
N PRO A 148 2.22 4.07 11.69
CA PRO A 148 3.20 3.00 11.49
C PRO A 148 2.78 2.02 10.40
N ALA A 149 1.47 1.82 10.17
CA ALA A 149 0.97 0.96 9.11
C ALA A 149 1.23 1.58 7.73
N VAL A 150 1.03 2.88 7.57
CA VAL A 150 1.32 3.60 6.32
C VAL A 150 2.82 3.64 6.05
N THR A 151 3.64 3.87 7.08
CA THR A 151 5.10 3.83 6.98
C THR A 151 5.58 2.44 6.56
N ARG A 152 5.10 1.39 7.22
CA ARG A 152 5.41 0.01 6.86
C ARG A 152 5.00 -0.32 5.43
N PHE A 153 3.82 0.12 5.00
CA PHE A 153 3.35 -0.05 3.63
C PHE A 153 4.29 0.62 2.61
N ARG A 154 4.77 1.84 2.88
CA ARG A 154 5.74 2.54 2.03
C ARG A 154 7.09 1.81 1.96
N GLU A 155 7.58 1.26 3.06
CA GLU A 155 8.81 0.46 3.08
C GLU A 155 8.71 -0.80 2.21
N LEU A 156 7.56 -1.48 2.30
CA LEU A 156 7.25 -2.66 1.49
C LEU A 156 7.14 -2.28 0.01
N HIS A 157 6.46 -1.17 -0.30
CA HIS A 157 6.38 -0.62 -1.66
C HIS A 157 7.77 -0.30 -2.22
N ALA A 158 8.65 0.32 -1.43
CA ALA A 158 10.05 0.53 -1.80
C ALA A 158 10.83 -0.78 -2.04
N GLY A 159 10.40 -1.89 -1.41
CA GLY A 159 10.90 -3.23 -1.68
C GLY A 159 10.67 -3.70 -3.11
N LEU A 160 9.51 -3.39 -3.71
CA LEU A 160 9.25 -3.68 -5.13
C LEU A 160 10.24 -2.95 -6.05
N HIS A 161 10.51 -1.68 -5.75
CA HIS A 161 11.47 -0.87 -6.52
C HIS A 161 12.91 -1.38 -6.39
N ARG A 162 13.30 -1.87 -5.22
CA ARG A 162 14.61 -2.52 -5.02
C ARG A 162 14.74 -3.79 -5.87
N ALA A 163 13.73 -4.65 -5.85
CA ALA A 163 13.69 -5.85 -6.67
C ALA A 163 13.72 -5.53 -8.17
N LEU A 164 12.95 -4.52 -8.61
CA LEU A 164 12.95 -4.07 -10.00
C LEU A 164 14.34 -3.63 -10.46
N ARG A 165 15.04 -2.81 -9.65
CA ARG A 165 16.41 -2.37 -9.95
C ARG A 165 17.37 -3.57 -10.02
N ALA A 166 17.31 -4.48 -9.06
CA ALA A 166 18.16 -5.67 -9.03
C ALA A 166 17.95 -6.54 -10.28
N VAL A 167 16.69 -6.72 -10.72
CA VAL A 167 16.33 -7.45 -11.94
C VAL A 167 16.91 -6.79 -13.19
N ILE A 168 16.75 -5.46 -13.34
CA ILE A 168 17.28 -4.71 -14.47
C ILE A 168 18.82 -4.75 -14.50
N THR A 169 19.46 -4.59 -13.33
CA THR A 169 20.92 -4.66 -13.21
C THR A 169 21.44 -6.05 -13.56
N ALA A 170 20.83 -7.11 -13.02
CA ALA A 170 21.25 -8.49 -13.30
C ALA A 170 21.02 -8.88 -14.77
N SER A 171 20.00 -8.30 -15.42
CA SER A 171 19.71 -8.56 -16.83
C SER A 171 20.47 -7.65 -17.80
N GLU A 172 21.26 -6.69 -17.29
CA GLU A 172 21.97 -5.67 -18.08
C GLU A 172 21.01 -4.86 -18.98
N GLY A 173 19.75 -4.69 -18.55
CA GLY A 173 18.70 -4.05 -19.34
C GLY A 173 18.13 -4.89 -20.49
N GLU A 174 18.59 -6.13 -20.70
CA GLU A 174 18.05 -7.04 -21.71
C GLU A 174 16.94 -7.94 -21.14
N ILE A 175 16.09 -8.49 -22.01
CA ILE A 175 15.14 -9.53 -21.63
C ILE A 175 15.90 -10.84 -21.43
N ARG A 176 15.94 -11.32 -20.18
CA ARG A 176 16.59 -12.58 -19.77
C ARG A 176 15.58 -13.49 -19.09
N VAL A 177 15.87 -14.79 -19.10
CA VAL A 177 15.10 -15.77 -18.32
C VAL A 177 15.69 -15.82 -16.92
N LEU A 178 14.85 -15.61 -15.91
CA LEU A 178 15.18 -15.69 -14.49
C LEU A 178 14.80 -17.07 -13.98
N VAL A 179 15.76 -17.77 -13.38
CA VAL A 179 15.61 -19.13 -12.82
C VAL A 179 15.95 -19.17 -11.35
#